data_AF-A0A1U7WVL6-F1
#
_entry.id   AF-A0A1U7WVL6-F1
#
_cell.length_a   1.000
_cell.length_b   1.000
_cell.length_c   1.000
_cell.angle_alpha   90.00
_cell.angle_beta   90.00
_cell.angle_gamma   90.00
#
_symmetry.space_group_name_H-M   'P 1'
#
loop_
_entity.id
_entity.type
_entity.pdbx_description
1 polymer ?
#
loop_
_entity_poly.entity_id
_entity_poly.type
_entity_poly.pdbx_seq_one_letter_code
_entity_poly.pdbx_strand_id
1 'polypeptide(L)'
;MDPDSVKSTLSNLAFGNVMAAAARDYQKEVLAQEKALASSSVNEDIDLDELMDDPELEKLHADRIAALKKEAEKREALKRQGHGEYREISEGDFLGEVTGCEKVICHFYHREFYRCKIMDKHLKSLAPRHVDTKFLKLDAEVCIS
;
A
#
# COMPACT_ATOMS: atom_id res chain seq x y z
N MET A 1 -12.01 4.22 37.69
CA MET A 1 -11.06 5.09 36.96
C MET A 1 -9.79 4.30 36.80
N ASP A 2 -9.54 3.75 35.61
CA ASP A 2 -8.42 2.83 35.37
C ASP A 2 -7.10 3.59 35.18
N PRO A 3 -6.07 3.32 36.01
CA PRO A 3 -4.79 4.02 36.00
C PRO A 3 -3.93 3.71 34.75
N ASP A 4 -4.26 2.68 33.99
CA ASP A 4 -3.50 2.29 32.79
C ASP A 4 -3.93 3.06 31.54
N SER A 5 -5.19 3.51 31.47
CA SER A 5 -5.66 4.35 30.36
C SER A 5 -4.96 5.71 30.38
N VAL A 6 -4.74 6.31 31.56
CA VAL A 6 -4.10 7.63 31.67
C VAL A 6 -2.62 7.61 31.31
N LYS A 7 -1.92 6.49 31.57
CA LYS A 7 -0.52 6.30 31.18
C LYS A 7 -0.37 6.17 29.67
N SER A 8 -1.26 5.41 29.02
CA SER A 8 -1.27 5.24 27.57
C SER A 8 -1.51 6.55 26.82
N THR A 9 -2.47 7.37 27.28
CA THR A 9 -2.74 8.69 26.67
C THR A 9 -1.55 9.64 26.82
N LEU A 10 -0.87 9.62 27.96
CA LEU A 10 0.33 10.43 28.21
C LEU A 10 1.52 10.01 27.33
N SER A 11 1.72 8.70 27.10
CA SER A 11 2.76 8.20 26.21
C SER A 11 2.54 8.59 24.75
N ASN A 12 1.28 8.54 24.27
CA ASN A 12 0.95 8.95 22.90
C ASN A 12 1.10 10.46 22.68
N LEU A 13 0.71 11.28 23.67
CA LEU A 13 0.92 12.74 23.63
C LEU A 13 2.42 13.10 23.64
N ALA A 14 3.21 12.40 24.47
CA ALA A 14 4.64 12.62 24.54
C ALA A 14 5.33 12.30 23.21
N PHE A 15 4.93 11.20 22.54
CA PHE A 15 5.47 10.84 21.23
C PHE A 15 5.10 11.86 20.14
N GLY A 16 3.86 12.38 20.16
CA GLY A 16 3.41 13.43 19.25
C GLY A 16 4.19 14.74 19.40
N ASN A 17 4.49 15.15 20.63
CA ASN A 17 5.28 16.35 20.90
C ASN A 17 6.75 16.20 20.48
N VAL A 18 7.34 15.02 20.66
CA VAL A 18 8.73 14.74 20.26
C VAL A 18 8.86 14.73 18.74
N MET A 19 7.92 14.11 18.02
CA MET A 19 7.91 14.11 16.55
C MET A 19 7.67 15.52 15.99
N ALA A 20 6.78 16.30 16.61
CA ALA A 20 6.54 17.69 16.21
C ALA A 20 7.75 18.60 16.46
N ALA A 21 8.50 18.38 17.54
CA ALA A 21 9.74 19.11 17.82
C ALA A 21 10.83 18.73 16.79
N ALA A 22 11.03 17.44 16.56
CA ALA A 22 12.00 16.94 15.58
C ALA A 22 11.70 17.45 14.16
N ALA A 23 10.42 17.51 13.77
CA ALA A 23 10.01 18.06 12.48
C ALA A 23 10.34 19.55 12.35
N ARG A 24 10.13 20.35 13.40
CA ARG A 24 10.45 21.79 13.39
C ARG A 24 11.94 22.06 13.34
N ASP A 25 12.73 21.29 14.09
CA ASP A 25 14.18 21.45 14.12
C ASP A 25 14.79 21.06 12.77
N TYR A 26 14.32 19.96 12.17
CA TYR A 26 14.72 19.56 10.82
C TYR A 26 14.38 20.64 9.78
N GLN A 27 13.17 21.19 9.85
CA GLN A 27 12.73 22.26 8.93
C GLN A 27 13.58 23.53 9.08
N LYS A 28 14.01 23.85 10.31
CA LYS A 28 14.85 25.02 10.60
C LYS A 28 16.30 24.83 10.14
N GLU A 29 16.85 23.63 10.27
CA GLU A 29 18.19 23.29 9.79
C GLU A 29 18.25 23.27 8.25
N VAL A 30 17.21 22.75 7.58
CA VAL A 30 17.10 22.75 6.12
C VAL A 30 17.05 24.18 5.59
N LEU A 31 16.17 25.05 6.13
CA LEU A 31 16.08 26.46 5.73
C LEU A 31 17.38 27.23 5.98
N ALA A 32 18.10 26.93 7.06
CA ALA A 32 19.40 27.55 7.35
C ALA A 32 20.49 27.12 6.37
N GLN A 33 20.50 25.85 5.94
CA GLN A 33 21.41 25.35 4.91
C GLN A 33 21.08 25.90 3.53
N GLU A 34 19.80 26.00 3.17
CA GLU A 34 19.34 26.60 1.91
C GLU A 34 19.74 28.08 1.82
N LYS A 35 19.54 28.84 2.89
CA LYS A 35 19.96 30.25 2.96
C LYS A 35 21.48 30.43 2.90
N ALA A 36 22.24 29.47 3.44
CA ALA A 36 23.69 29.47 3.32
C ALA A 36 24.16 29.12 1.90
N LEU A 37 23.51 28.16 1.22
CA LEU A 37 23.80 27.78 -0.17
C LEU A 37 23.45 28.91 -1.16
N ALA A 38 22.31 29.57 -0.97
CA ALA A 38 21.85 30.70 -1.79
C ALA A 38 22.84 31.86 -1.84
N SER A 39 23.69 32.02 -0.83
CA SER A 39 24.72 33.08 -0.79
C SER A 39 25.94 32.81 -1.70
N SER A 40 26.06 31.63 -2.32
CA SER A 40 27.32 31.16 -2.93
C SER A 40 27.27 30.78 -4.42
N SER A 41 26.11 30.75 -5.09
CA SER A 41 26.02 30.36 -6.50
C SER A 41 25.16 31.32 -7.32
N VAL A 42 25.78 31.97 -8.30
CA VAL A 42 25.14 32.67 -9.42
C VAL A 42 24.31 31.65 -10.22
N ASN A 43 23.03 31.51 -9.88
CA ASN A 43 21.99 30.93 -10.73
C ASN A 43 20.91 32.01 -10.82
N GLU A 44 20.31 32.20 -12.01
CA GLU A 44 19.20 33.13 -12.21
C GLU A 44 18.20 33.00 -11.06
N ASP A 45 17.98 34.12 -10.36
CA ASP A 45 17.16 34.21 -9.15
C ASP A 45 15.71 33.84 -9.47
N ILE A 46 15.42 32.54 -9.49
CA ILE A 46 14.07 32.03 -9.33
C ILE A 46 13.83 32.06 -7.84
N ASP A 47 13.09 33.07 -7.39
CA ASP A 47 12.73 33.22 -5.98
C ASP A 47 11.96 31.97 -5.54
N LEU A 48 12.56 31.22 -4.62
CA LEU A 48 11.99 29.96 -4.16
C LEU A 48 10.65 30.22 -3.45
N ASP A 49 10.48 31.40 -2.86
CA ASP A 49 9.21 31.86 -2.27
C ASP A 49 8.13 32.12 -3.35
N GLU A 50 8.49 32.66 -4.53
CA GLU A 50 7.54 32.85 -5.65
C GLU A 50 7.09 31.53 -6.28
N LEU A 51 7.97 30.51 -6.32
CA LEU A 51 7.63 29.17 -6.79
C LEU A 51 6.76 28.38 -5.79
N MET A 52 6.88 28.67 -4.49
CA MET A 52 6.06 28.04 -3.46
C MET A 52 4.61 28.54 -3.45
N ASP A 53 4.39 29.80 -3.84
CA ASP A 53 3.07 30.41 -4.00
C ASP A 53 2.51 30.29 -5.43
N ASP A 54 3.23 29.61 -6.35
CA ASP A 54 2.77 29.39 -7.73
C ASP A 54 1.55 28.44 -7.74
N PRO A 55 0.35 28.95 -8.08
CA PRO A 55 -0.87 28.15 -8.09
C PRO A 55 -0.83 27.01 -9.11
N GLU A 56 -0.01 27.14 -10.16
CA GLU A 56 0.16 26.13 -11.19
C GLU A 56 1.04 24.98 -10.68
N LEU A 57 2.08 25.28 -9.89
CA LEU A 57 2.93 24.28 -9.25
C LEU A 57 2.19 23.51 -8.15
N GLU A 58 1.39 24.19 -7.32
CA GLU A 58 0.53 23.55 -6.32
C GLU A 58 -0.48 22.60 -6.96
N LYS A 59 -1.09 23.00 -8.09
CA LYS A 59 -2.03 22.16 -8.84
C LYS A 59 -1.35 20.91 -9.38
N LEU A 60 -0.14 21.06 -9.92
CA LEU A 60 0.65 19.94 -10.46
C LEU A 60 1.07 18.96 -9.34
N HIS A 61 1.39 19.48 -8.15
CA HIS A 61 1.67 18.68 -6.96
C HIS A 61 0.42 17.94 -6.46
N ALA A 62 -0.72 18.63 -6.39
CA ALA A 62 -1.99 18.06 -6.00
C ALA A 62 -2.42 16.94 -6.96
N ASP A 63 -2.27 17.13 -8.27
CA ASP A 63 -2.58 16.14 -9.30
C ASP A 63 -1.68 14.89 -9.18
N ARG A 64 -0.39 15.09 -8.90
CA ARG A 64 0.57 13.98 -8.70
C ARG A 64 0.26 13.19 -7.44
N ILE A 65 -0.04 13.88 -6.34
CA ILE A 65 -0.45 13.26 -5.07
C ILE A 65 -1.80 12.54 -5.23
N ALA A 66 -2.75 13.12 -5.96
CA ALA A 66 -4.05 12.50 -6.25
C ALA A 66 -3.89 11.24 -7.11
N ALA A 67 -3.01 11.26 -8.12
CA ALA A 67 -2.70 10.09 -8.94
C ALA A 67 -2.10 8.96 -8.10
N LEU A 68 -1.11 9.27 -7.25
CA LEU A 68 -0.49 8.31 -6.35
C LEU A 68 -1.49 7.75 -5.32
N LYS A 69 -2.34 8.60 -4.74
CA LYS A 69 -3.40 8.18 -3.81
C LYS A 69 -4.41 7.27 -4.49
N LYS A 70 -4.87 7.60 -5.71
CA LYS A 70 -5.82 6.79 -6.46
C LYS A 70 -5.26 5.42 -6.82
N GLU A 71 -3.97 5.34 -7.14
CA GLU A 71 -3.31 4.06 -7.41
C GLU A 71 -3.12 3.24 -6.13
N ALA A 72 -2.77 3.89 -5.01
CA ALA A 72 -2.69 3.25 -3.70
C ALA A 72 -4.06 2.73 -3.23
N GLU A 73 -5.13 3.52 -3.35
CA GLU A 73 -6.50 3.15 -3.01
C GLU A 73 -7.00 1.99 -3.87
N LYS A 74 -6.71 1.99 -5.18
CA LYS A 74 -7.02 0.84 -6.05
C LYS A 74 -6.30 -0.41 -5.58
N ARG A 75 -5.02 -0.30 -5.22
CA ARG A 75 -4.23 -1.42 -4.73
C ARG A 75 -4.73 -1.93 -3.37
N GLU A 76 -5.17 -1.03 -2.49
CA GLU A 76 -5.79 -1.39 -1.21
C GLU A 76 -7.19 -1.99 -1.39
N ALA A 77 -8.00 -1.48 -2.31
CA ALA A 77 -9.31 -2.04 -2.63
C ALA A 77 -9.20 -3.45 -3.20
N LEU A 78 -8.24 -3.69 -4.10
CA LEU A 78 -7.95 -5.02 -4.66
C LEU A 78 -7.45 -5.98 -3.57
N LYS A 79 -6.54 -5.53 -2.70
CA LYS A 79 -6.11 -6.30 -1.52
C LYS A 79 -7.30 -6.64 -0.60
N ARG A 80 -8.20 -5.68 -0.37
CA ARG A 80 -9.39 -5.87 0.47
C ARG A 80 -10.38 -6.87 -0.14
N GLN A 81 -10.40 -6.99 -1.46
CA GLN A 81 -11.15 -8.01 -2.19
C GLN A 81 -10.45 -9.38 -2.26
N GLY A 82 -9.32 -9.56 -1.56
CA GLY A 82 -8.56 -10.81 -1.54
C GLY A 82 -7.73 -11.06 -2.80
N HIS A 83 -7.54 -10.05 -3.65
CA HIS A 83 -6.64 -10.17 -4.81
C HIS A 83 -5.19 -10.17 -4.36
N GLY A 84 -4.40 -11.05 -4.97
CA GLY A 84 -2.99 -11.25 -4.65
C GLY A 84 -2.71 -12.16 -3.45
N GLU A 85 -3.72 -12.82 -2.92
CA GLU A 85 -3.58 -13.91 -1.95
C GLU A 85 -3.93 -15.25 -2.60
N TYR A 86 -3.35 -16.33 -2.09
CA TYR A 86 -3.69 -17.69 -2.50
C TYR A 86 -4.62 -18.30 -1.45
N ARG A 87 -5.92 -18.41 -1.77
CA ARG A 87 -6.97 -18.85 -0.85
C ARG A 87 -7.58 -20.20 -1.25
N GLU A 88 -7.93 -21.00 -0.26
CA GLU A 88 -8.75 -22.20 -0.43
C GLU A 88 -10.23 -21.83 -0.37
N ILE A 89 -11.02 -22.29 -1.34
CA ILE A 89 -12.45 -22.05 -1.41
C ILE A 89 -13.22 -23.37 -1.55
N SER A 90 -14.50 -23.35 -1.17
CA SER A 90 -15.42 -24.45 -1.45
C SER A 90 -16.02 -24.32 -2.85
N GLU A 91 -16.60 -25.41 -3.39
CA GLU A 91 -17.30 -25.37 -4.68
C GLU A 91 -18.46 -24.36 -4.68
N GLY A 92 -19.20 -24.25 -3.57
CA GLY A 92 -20.31 -23.30 -3.45
C GLY A 92 -19.86 -21.85 -3.60
N ASP A 93 -18.65 -21.53 -3.15
CA ASP A 93 -18.07 -20.19 -3.23
C ASP A 93 -17.38 -19.93 -4.58
N PHE A 94 -17.02 -20.98 -5.33
CA PHE A 94 -16.32 -20.86 -6.62
C PHE A 94 -17.07 -19.96 -7.59
N LEU A 95 -18.36 -20.20 -7.77
CA LEU A 95 -19.22 -19.39 -8.66
C LEU A 95 -19.25 -17.92 -8.25
N GLY A 96 -19.32 -17.62 -6.95
CA GLY A 96 -19.30 -16.24 -6.45
C GLY A 96 -17.96 -15.55 -6.68
N GLU A 97 -16.86 -16.27 -6.49
CA GLU A 97 -15.51 -15.74 -6.65
C GLU A 97 -15.13 -15.53 -8.12
N VAL A 98 -15.56 -16.42 -9.03
CA VAL A 98 -15.27 -16.29 -10.48
C VAL A 98 -16.15 -15.28 -11.19
N THR A 99 -17.40 -15.09 -10.76
CA THR A 99 -18.31 -14.12 -11.38
C THR A 99 -17.99 -12.68 -11.00
N GLY A 100 -17.36 -12.46 -9.85
CA GLY A 100 -16.97 -11.13 -9.38
C GLY A 100 -15.67 -10.60 -9.97
N CYS A 101 -14.92 -11.39 -10.75
CA CYS A 101 -13.56 -11.04 -11.19
C CYS A 101 -13.30 -11.41 -12.65
N GLU A 102 -12.61 -10.53 -13.37
CA GLU A 102 -12.31 -10.72 -14.78
C GLU A 102 -11.21 -11.77 -15.01
N LYS A 103 -10.23 -11.85 -14.10
CA LYS A 103 -9.11 -12.79 -14.16
C LYS A 103 -9.03 -13.63 -12.89
N VAL A 104 -9.24 -14.93 -13.04
CA VAL A 104 -9.18 -15.89 -11.93
C VAL A 104 -8.39 -17.12 -12.33
N ILE A 105 -7.50 -17.56 -11.45
CA ILE A 105 -6.73 -18.79 -11.57
C ILE A 105 -7.19 -19.71 -10.43
N CYS A 106 -7.84 -20.81 -10.78
CA CYS A 106 -8.23 -21.84 -9.82
C CYS A 106 -7.39 -23.10 -10.02
N HIS A 107 -6.67 -23.52 -8.98
CA HIS A 107 -5.96 -24.79 -8.96
C HIS A 107 -6.80 -25.88 -8.32
N PHE A 108 -7.32 -26.77 -9.14
CA PHE A 108 -7.90 -28.04 -8.68
C PHE A 108 -6.75 -28.97 -8.28
N TYR A 109 -6.57 -29.14 -6.98
CA TYR A 109 -5.52 -29.99 -6.43
C TYR A 109 -6.11 -31.28 -5.89
N HIS A 110 -5.29 -32.32 -5.81
CA HIS A 110 -5.67 -33.57 -5.19
C HIS A 110 -4.52 -34.02 -4.28
N ARG A 111 -4.84 -34.38 -3.03
CA ARG A 111 -3.86 -34.52 -1.93
C ARG A 111 -2.79 -35.59 -2.19
N GLU A 112 -3.13 -36.60 -2.99
CA GLU A 112 -2.20 -37.68 -3.37
C GLU A 112 -1.13 -37.29 -4.40
N PHE A 113 -1.32 -36.18 -5.14
CA PHE A 113 -0.39 -35.81 -6.19
C PHE A 113 0.69 -34.83 -5.70
N TYR A 114 1.94 -35.29 -5.67
CA TYR A 114 3.08 -34.45 -5.31
C TYR A 114 3.24 -33.20 -6.21
N ARG A 115 2.85 -33.31 -7.49
CA ARG A 115 2.90 -32.19 -8.44
C ARG A 115 2.02 -31.01 -8.03
N CYS A 116 0.89 -31.26 -7.38
CA CYS A 116 0.02 -30.20 -6.86
C CYS A 116 0.72 -29.36 -5.78
N LYS A 117 1.54 -29.99 -4.92
CA LYS A 117 2.32 -29.26 -3.90
C LYS A 117 3.35 -28.32 -4.52
N ILE A 118 3.92 -28.71 -5.66
CA ILE A 118 4.85 -27.85 -6.42
C ILE A 118 4.08 -26.66 -6.98
N MET A 119 2.92 -26.90 -7.61
CA MET A 119 2.10 -25.81 -8.16
C MET A 119 1.62 -24.85 -7.08
N ASP A 120 1.15 -25.34 -5.94
CA ASP A 120 0.75 -24.51 -4.79
C ASP A 120 1.86 -23.53 -4.39
N LYS A 121 3.11 -24.00 -4.34
CA LYS A 121 4.26 -23.16 -3.98
C LYS A 121 4.48 -22.02 -4.99
N HIS A 122 4.37 -22.33 -6.28
CA HIS A 122 4.55 -21.33 -7.33
C HIS A 122 3.38 -20.34 -7.40
N LEU A 123 2.14 -20.82 -7.31
CA LEU A 123 0.94 -19.98 -7.31
C LEU A 123 0.93 -19.04 -6.09
N LYS A 124 1.32 -19.54 -4.92
CA LYS A 124 1.47 -18.72 -3.72
C LYS A 124 2.53 -17.63 -3.87
N SER A 125 3.60 -17.88 -4.62
CA SER A 125 4.63 -16.87 -4.92
C SER A 125 4.20 -15.88 -5.99
N LEU A 126 3.31 -16.26 -6.90
CA LEU A 126 2.81 -15.42 -7.99
C LEU A 126 1.65 -14.53 -7.55
N ALA A 127 0.80 -15.01 -6.63
CA ALA A 127 -0.33 -14.26 -6.11
C ALA A 127 0.03 -12.81 -5.72
N PRO A 128 1.01 -12.53 -4.84
CA PRO A 128 1.31 -11.15 -4.43
C PRO A 128 1.87 -10.27 -5.55
N ARG A 129 2.37 -10.86 -6.65
CA ARG A 129 2.88 -10.13 -7.82
C ARG A 129 1.76 -9.72 -8.78
N HIS A 130 0.67 -10.47 -8.78
CA HIS A 130 -0.47 -10.30 -9.68
C HIS A 130 -1.71 -9.88 -8.88
N VAL A 131 -1.72 -8.63 -8.43
CA VAL A 131 -2.85 -8.02 -7.68
C VAL A 131 -4.10 -7.81 -8.54
N ASP A 132 -4.00 -8.00 -9.86
CA ASP A 132 -5.10 -7.93 -10.81
C ASP A 132 -5.81 -9.29 -11.01
N THR A 133 -5.29 -10.36 -10.42
CA THR A 133 -5.76 -11.73 -10.63
C THR A 133 -6.05 -12.40 -9.29
N LYS A 134 -7.19 -13.11 -9.17
CA LYS A 134 -7.47 -13.94 -8.00
C LYS A 134 -6.83 -15.32 -8.14
N PHE A 135 -6.16 -15.77 -7.08
CA PHE A 135 -5.58 -17.10 -7.02
C PHE A 135 -6.34 -17.94 -5.99
N LEU A 136 -6.96 -19.00 -6.47
CA LEU A 136 -7.84 -19.88 -5.71
C LEU A 136 -7.34 -21.31 -5.81
N LYS A 137 -7.61 -22.12 -4.79
CA LYS A 137 -7.41 -23.57 -4.84
C LYS A 137 -8.62 -24.31 -4.31
N LEU A 138 -8.87 -25.47 -4.88
CA LEU A 138 -10.05 -26.28 -4.59
C LEU A 138 -9.67 -27.76 -4.63
N ASP A 139 -10.16 -28.53 -3.67
CA ASP A 139 -9.96 -29.98 -3.62
C ASP A 139 -10.79 -30.67 -4.72
N ALA A 140 -10.11 -31.27 -5.69
CA ALA A 140 -10.75 -31.88 -6.86
C ALA A 140 -11.64 -33.08 -6.50
N GLU A 141 -11.37 -33.74 -5.36
CA GLU A 141 -12.17 -34.86 -4.88
C GLU A 141 -13.60 -34.43 -4.51
N VAL A 142 -13.77 -33.19 -4.05
CA VAL A 142 -15.06 -32.63 -3.62
C VAL A 142 -15.88 -32.13 -4.82
N CYS A 143 -15.25 -31.75 -5.93
CA CYS A 143 -15.93 -31.23 -7.12
C CYS A 143 -16.44 -32.29 -8.10
N ILE A 144 -16.11 -33.57 -7.91
CA ILE A 144 -16.44 -34.66 -8.85
C ILE A 144 -17.56 -35.57 -8.31
N SER A 145 -18.00 -35.35 -7.07
CA SER A 145 -19.10 -36.07 -6.41
C SER A 145 -20.42 -35.32 -6.50
#